data_AF-A0A958UXI5-F1
#
_entry.id   AF-A0A958UXI5-F1
#
_cell.length_a   1.000
_cell.length_b   1.000
_cell.length_c   1.000
_cell.angle_alpha   90.00
_cell.angle_beta   90.00
_cell.angle_gamma   90.00
#
_symmetry.space_group_name_H-M   'P 1'
#
loop_
_entity.id
_entity.type
_entity.pdbx_description
1 polymer ?
#
loop_
_entity_poly.entity_id
_entity_poly.type
_entity_poly.pdbx_seq_one_letter_code
_entity_poly.pdbx_strand_id
1 'polypeptide(L)'
;GEIILPIEGFNKMNEERIEIGEEPYRNPRNTASGSLKLQDSSEVAKRPLECLLYSLMGDKLGFSTQFEGLQKARDWGFKVPKEAKLAKSLEEVFEYIDYWDQHRHDLPYEIDGVVVKVNSFYQQEELGYTAKSPRWAMAYKFKAEQVSTRLNSISYQVGRTGAITPVANLEPVLLAGTIVKRASLHNADQIEKLDIRVGDEVFVEKGGEIIPKIIAVDLTKRPLNSQPTNYITECPECGTELVRQDGEAQHYCPNYNGCNPQIIGRIEHYISRKAMDIEGLGGETVALLVNQRLINNYSDLYELTREQVIPLERMAEKSAENLING
;
A
#
# COMPACT_ATOMS: atom_id res chain seq x y z
N GLY A 1 -18.70 -0.42 7.62
CA GLY A 1 -19.02 -1.30 6.49
C GLY A 1 -17.97 -1.12 5.43
N GLU A 2 -17.96 -1.97 4.43
CA GLU A 2 -17.03 -1.91 3.30
C GLU A 2 -17.83 -1.64 2.03
N ILE A 3 -17.40 -0.67 1.22
CA ILE A 3 -17.94 -0.48 -0.13
C ILE A 3 -17.11 -1.34 -1.07
N ILE A 4 -17.76 -2.27 -1.75
CA ILE A 4 -17.16 -3.23 -2.66
C ILE A 4 -17.67 -2.99 -4.08
N LEU A 5 -16.91 -3.49 -5.05
CA LEU A 5 -17.34 -3.60 -6.44
C LEU A 5 -17.44 -5.10 -6.77
N PRO A 6 -18.64 -5.66 -6.99
CA PRO A 6 -18.80 -7.05 -7.38
C PRO A 6 -18.06 -7.36 -8.68
N ILE A 7 -17.57 -8.60 -8.81
CA ILE A 7 -16.74 -9.06 -9.93
C ILE A 7 -17.49 -8.91 -11.26
N GLU A 8 -18.76 -9.30 -11.31
CA GLU A 8 -19.60 -9.17 -12.51
C GLU A 8 -19.70 -7.70 -12.96
N GLY A 9 -19.98 -6.79 -12.03
CA GLY A 9 -20.05 -5.36 -12.29
C GLY A 9 -18.71 -4.79 -12.76
N PHE A 10 -17.62 -5.20 -12.12
CA PHE A 10 -16.27 -4.81 -12.52
C PHE A 10 -15.91 -5.28 -13.94
N ASN A 11 -16.22 -6.54 -14.28
CA ASN A 11 -15.95 -7.10 -15.60
C ASN A 11 -16.72 -6.36 -16.69
N LYS A 12 -18.02 -6.12 -16.48
CA LYS A 12 -18.84 -5.33 -17.41
C LYS A 12 -18.28 -3.93 -17.64
N MET A 13 -17.85 -3.25 -16.59
CA MET A 13 -17.22 -1.94 -16.72
C MET A 13 -15.92 -1.98 -17.53
N ASN A 14 -15.15 -3.06 -17.42
CA ASN A 14 -13.93 -3.24 -18.21
C ASN A 14 -14.24 -3.55 -19.67
N GLU A 15 -15.26 -4.37 -19.95
CA GLU A 15 -15.75 -4.62 -21.32
C GLU A 15 -16.15 -3.30 -21.99
N GLU A 16 -16.99 -2.48 -21.33
CA GLU A 16 -17.40 -1.17 -21.84
C GLU A 16 -16.21 -0.24 -22.13
N ARG A 17 -15.17 -0.26 -21.29
CA ARG A 17 -13.94 0.53 -21.50
C ARG A 17 -13.13 0.04 -22.69
N ILE A 18 -12.97 -1.27 -22.83
CA ILE A 18 -12.22 -1.86 -23.94
C ILE A 18 -12.93 -1.56 -25.27
N GLU A 19 -14.26 -1.62 -25.32
CA GLU A 19 -15.05 -1.31 -26.51
C GLU A 19 -14.85 0.14 -26.99
N ILE A 20 -14.69 1.10 -26.08
CA ILE A 20 -14.43 2.51 -26.40
C ILE A 20 -12.94 2.84 -26.54
N GLY A 21 -12.05 1.83 -26.50
CA GLY A 21 -10.60 2.00 -26.65
C GLY A 21 -9.89 2.59 -25.43
N GLU A 22 -10.51 2.54 -24.25
CA GLU A 22 -9.91 2.95 -22.99
C GLU A 22 -9.22 1.79 -22.26
N GLU A 23 -8.21 2.11 -21.45
CA GLU A 23 -7.54 1.14 -20.59
C GLU A 23 -8.52 0.57 -19.54
N PRO A 24 -8.60 -0.76 -19.37
CA PRO A 24 -9.44 -1.38 -18.35
C PRO A 24 -8.90 -1.09 -16.94
N TYR A 25 -9.80 -1.09 -15.97
CA TYR A 25 -9.44 -1.01 -14.57
C TYR A 25 -8.66 -2.25 -14.12
N ARG A 26 -7.78 -2.06 -13.14
CA ARG A 26 -6.83 -3.12 -12.71
C ARG A 26 -7.36 -4.07 -11.66
N ASN A 27 -8.16 -3.59 -10.70
CA ASN A 27 -8.80 -4.44 -9.70
C ASN A 27 -10.06 -3.75 -9.11
N PRO A 28 -11.01 -4.53 -8.57
CA PRO A 28 -12.22 -4.02 -7.93
C PRO A 28 -11.96 -3.00 -6.80
N ARG A 29 -10.98 -3.26 -5.92
CA ARG A 29 -10.68 -2.42 -4.74
C ARG A 29 -10.32 -0.97 -5.10
N ASN A 30 -9.35 -0.80 -6.00
CA ASN A 30 -8.90 0.51 -6.47
C ASN A 30 -10.00 1.22 -7.26
N THR A 31 -10.80 0.46 -8.01
CA THR A 31 -11.92 1.00 -8.80
C THR A 31 -13.02 1.52 -7.89
N ALA A 32 -13.38 0.79 -6.81
CA ALA A 32 -14.34 1.24 -5.81
C ALA A 32 -13.85 2.52 -5.11
N SER A 33 -12.58 2.53 -4.65
CA SER A 33 -12.01 3.71 -3.99
C SER A 33 -11.94 4.92 -4.91
N GLY A 34 -11.55 4.73 -6.17
CA GLY A 34 -11.52 5.79 -7.19
C GLY A 34 -12.92 6.33 -7.48
N SER A 35 -13.91 5.44 -7.57
CA SER A 35 -15.31 5.80 -7.82
C SER A 35 -15.86 6.71 -6.71
N LEU A 36 -15.59 6.41 -5.44
CA LEU A 36 -16.06 7.21 -4.30
C LEU A 36 -15.38 8.59 -4.17
N LYS A 37 -14.29 8.83 -4.91
CA LYS A 37 -13.57 10.11 -4.93
C LYS A 37 -13.97 11.01 -6.09
N LEU A 38 -14.88 10.57 -6.96
CA LEU A 38 -15.41 11.41 -8.03
C LEU A 38 -16.24 12.56 -7.42
N GLN A 39 -16.04 13.77 -7.94
CA GLN A 39 -16.80 14.94 -7.51
C GLN A 39 -18.25 14.89 -7.98
N ASP A 40 -18.48 14.33 -9.17
CA ASP A 40 -19.82 14.18 -9.73
C ASP A 40 -20.48 12.89 -9.23
N SER A 41 -21.45 13.03 -8.34
CA SER A 41 -22.24 11.92 -7.81
C SER A 41 -22.99 11.12 -8.89
N SER A 42 -23.29 11.72 -10.04
CA SER A 42 -23.94 11.02 -11.14
C SER A 42 -23.03 9.99 -11.81
N GLU A 43 -21.72 10.24 -11.83
CA GLU A 43 -20.72 9.27 -12.30
C GLU A 43 -20.52 8.14 -11.30
N VAL A 44 -20.65 8.42 -10.00
CA VAL A 44 -20.63 7.38 -8.94
C VAL A 44 -21.84 6.47 -9.07
N ALA A 45 -23.02 7.04 -9.32
CA ALA A 45 -24.29 6.30 -9.43
C ALA A 45 -24.31 5.29 -10.60
N LYS A 46 -23.49 5.49 -11.63
CA LYS A 46 -23.32 4.55 -12.75
C LYS A 46 -22.52 3.30 -12.37
N ARG A 47 -21.77 3.34 -11.27
CA ARG A 47 -20.90 2.24 -10.84
C ARG A 47 -21.73 1.25 -10.01
N PRO A 48 -21.63 -0.07 -10.26
CA PRO A 48 -22.40 -1.09 -9.55
C PRO A 48 -21.79 -1.38 -8.16
N LEU A 49 -21.63 -0.34 -7.34
CA LEU A 49 -21.06 -0.44 -6.00
C LEU A 49 -22.08 -1.05 -5.03
N GLU A 50 -21.59 -1.87 -4.10
CA GLU A 50 -22.38 -2.38 -2.98
C GLU A 50 -21.73 -2.04 -1.64
N CYS A 51 -22.51 -1.95 -0.57
CA CYS A 51 -22.01 -1.73 0.79
C CYS A 51 -22.34 -2.93 1.67
N LEU A 52 -21.30 -3.60 2.19
CA LEU A 52 -21.43 -4.72 3.12
C LEU A 52 -21.14 -4.25 4.55
N LEU A 53 -22.13 -4.34 5.44
CA LEU A 53 -21.95 -4.02 6.84
C LEU A 53 -21.33 -5.19 7.62
N TYR A 54 -20.34 -4.86 8.46
CA TYR A 54 -19.62 -5.83 9.29
C TYR A 54 -19.59 -5.45 10.78
N SER A 55 -20.21 -4.35 11.18
CA SER A 55 -20.30 -3.88 12.57
C SER A 55 -21.36 -2.79 12.70
N LEU A 56 -21.93 -2.68 13.89
CA LEU A 56 -22.78 -1.58 14.32
C LEU A 56 -22.11 -0.86 15.49
N MET A 57 -22.26 0.45 15.57
CA MET A 57 -21.69 1.29 16.63
C MET A 57 -22.79 2.20 17.18
N GLY A 58 -22.89 2.27 18.51
CA GLY A 58 -23.88 3.10 19.22
C GLY A 58 -24.03 2.67 20.68
N ASP A 59 -24.63 3.53 21.50
CA ASP A 59 -24.66 3.33 22.96
C ASP A 59 -25.74 2.34 23.42
N LYS A 60 -26.88 2.29 22.72
CA LYS A 60 -28.06 1.48 23.09
C LYS A 60 -28.52 0.63 21.92
N LEU A 61 -27.65 -0.28 21.51
CA LEU A 61 -27.88 -1.16 20.37
C LEU A 61 -29.00 -2.19 20.59
N GLY A 62 -29.28 -2.56 21.85
CA GLY A 62 -30.33 -3.54 22.17
C GLY A 62 -29.95 -5.00 21.88
N PHE A 63 -28.65 -5.26 21.73
CA PHE A 63 -28.05 -6.59 21.60
C PHE A 63 -26.65 -6.60 22.22
N SER A 64 -26.16 -7.78 22.58
CA SER A 64 -24.93 -7.92 23.40
C SER A 64 -23.78 -8.58 22.64
N THR A 65 -24.05 -9.08 21.44
CA THR A 65 -23.04 -9.76 20.62
C THR A 65 -22.92 -9.19 19.21
N GLN A 66 -21.72 -9.33 18.66
CA GLN A 66 -21.39 -8.99 17.28
C GLN A 66 -22.33 -9.70 16.29
N PHE A 67 -22.58 -10.99 16.48
CA PHE A 67 -23.42 -11.77 15.57
C PHE A 67 -24.90 -11.35 15.61
N GLU A 68 -25.45 -11.04 16.79
CA GLU A 68 -26.79 -10.45 16.91
C GLU A 68 -26.88 -9.10 16.20
N GLY A 69 -25.84 -8.27 16.30
CA GLY A 69 -25.78 -6.99 15.60
C GLY A 69 -25.80 -7.16 14.08
N LEU A 70 -25.08 -8.15 13.55
CA LEU A 70 -25.13 -8.49 12.13
C LEU A 70 -26.55 -8.95 11.72
N GLN A 71 -27.22 -9.76 12.55
CA GLN A 71 -28.59 -10.18 12.27
C GLN A 71 -29.56 -9.00 12.28
N LYS A 72 -29.46 -8.09 13.27
CA LYS A 72 -30.29 -6.88 13.32
C LYS A 72 -30.08 -5.97 12.12
N ALA A 73 -28.84 -5.81 11.66
CA ALA A 73 -28.55 -5.05 10.45
C ALA A 73 -29.25 -5.66 9.22
N ARG A 74 -29.29 -7.00 9.10
CA ARG A 74 -30.06 -7.68 8.03
C ARG A 74 -31.56 -7.41 8.16
N ASP A 75 -32.10 -7.49 9.37
CA ASP A 75 -33.53 -7.23 9.64
C ASP A 75 -33.93 -5.79 9.27
N TRP A 76 -33.01 -4.83 9.39
CA TRP A 76 -33.20 -3.44 8.97
C TRP A 76 -33.01 -3.19 7.46
N GLY A 77 -32.71 -4.23 6.68
CA GLY A 77 -32.54 -4.16 5.23
C GLY A 77 -31.13 -3.81 4.76
N PHE A 78 -30.14 -3.76 5.67
CA PHE A 78 -28.75 -3.60 5.26
C PHE A 78 -28.16 -4.90 4.70
N LYS A 79 -27.31 -4.78 3.67
CA LYS A 79 -26.54 -5.90 3.17
C LYS A 79 -25.44 -6.24 4.16
N VAL A 80 -25.39 -7.50 4.57
CA VAL A 80 -24.38 -8.08 5.47
C VAL A 80 -23.91 -9.37 4.82
N PRO A 81 -22.59 -9.71 4.87
CA PRO A 81 -22.10 -10.97 4.33
C PRO A 81 -22.92 -12.15 4.84
N LYS A 82 -23.41 -12.99 3.92
CA LYS A 82 -24.21 -14.17 4.25
C LYS A 82 -23.34 -15.26 4.87
N GLU A 83 -22.06 -15.20 4.53
CA GLU A 83 -21.00 -16.13 4.86
C GLU A 83 -20.56 -16.00 6.33
N ALA A 84 -20.86 -14.87 6.98
CA ALA A 84 -20.50 -14.64 8.38
C ALA A 84 -21.03 -15.77 9.27
N LYS A 85 -20.12 -16.47 9.96
CA LYS A 85 -20.39 -17.62 10.81
C LYS A 85 -20.00 -17.34 12.27
N LEU A 86 -20.84 -17.76 13.21
CA LEU A 86 -20.47 -17.82 14.62
C LEU A 86 -19.71 -19.12 14.88
N ALA A 87 -18.44 -19.01 15.28
CA ALA A 87 -17.60 -20.13 15.69
C ALA A 87 -17.56 -20.25 17.22
N LYS A 88 -17.65 -21.48 17.75
CA LYS A 88 -17.66 -21.77 19.19
C LYS A 88 -16.31 -22.27 19.72
N SER A 89 -15.37 -22.59 18.85
CA SER A 89 -14.02 -23.02 19.21
C SER A 89 -12.98 -22.53 18.19
N LEU A 90 -11.70 -22.70 18.50
CA LEU A 90 -10.61 -22.36 17.57
C LEU A 90 -10.58 -23.30 16.37
N GLU A 91 -10.93 -24.57 16.56
CA GLU A 91 -11.05 -25.56 15.48
C GLU A 91 -12.08 -25.09 14.45
N GLU A 92 -13.27 -24.66 14.89
CA GLU A 92 -14.30 -24.11 14.00
C GLU A 92 -13.84 -22.84 13.27
N VAL A 93 -12.96 -22.04 13.88
CA VAL A 93 -12.36 -20.86 13.24
C VAL A 93 -11.39 -21.29 12.14
N PHE A 94 -10.51 -22.25 12.41
CA PHE A 94 -9.56 -22.75 11.40
C PHE A 94 -10.27 -23.46 10.25
N GLU A 95 -11.27 -24.30 10.52
CA GLU A 95 -12.10 -24.92 9.47
C GLU A 95 -12.76 -23.88 8.57
N TYR A 96 -13.24 -22.77 9.15
CA TYR A 96 -13.83 -21.68 8.38
C TYR A 96 -12.79 -20.96 7.51
N ILE A 97 -11.58 -20.74 8.03
CA ILE A 97 -10.48 -20.13 7.29
C ILE A 97 -10.06 -21.02 6.12
N ASP A 98 -9.82 -22.32 6.37
CA ASP A 98 -9.37 -23.29 5.36
C ASP A 98 -10.41 -23.45 4.24
N TYR A 99 -11.71 -23.47 4.61
CA TYR A 99 -12.79 -23.49 3.64
C TYR A 99 -12.73 -22.28 2.71
N TRP A 100 -12.63 -21.06 3.26
CA TRP A 100 -12.63 -19.85 2.45
C TRP A 100 -11.32 -19.59 1.72
N ASP A 101 -10.18 -20.14 2.16
CA ASP A 101 -8.94 -20.08 1.39
C ASP A 101 -9.10 -20.77 0.02
N GLN A 102 -9.91 -21.85 -0.03
CA GLN A 102 -10.22 -22.59 -1.26
C GLN A 102 -11.39 -22.01 -2.04
N HIS A 103 -12.46 -21.59 -1.35
CA HIS A 103 -13.74 -21.19 -1.97
C HIS A 103 -13.89 -19.67 -2.15
N ARG A 104 -12.87 -18.86 -1.84
CA ARG A 104 -12.94 -17.40 -1.99
C ARG A 104 -13.32 -16.93 -3.40
N HIS A 105 -13.00 -17.71 -4.43
CA HIS A 105 -13.30 -17.39 -5.83
C HIS A 105 -14.76 -17.69 -6.22
N ASP A 106 -15.52 -18.35 -5.35
CA ASP A 106 -16.95 -18.60 -5.54
C ASP A 106 -17.81 -17.40 -5.11
N LEU A 107 -17.20 -16.43 -4.42
CA LEU A 107 -17.89 -15.21 -4.00
C LEU A 107 -18.06 -14.24 -5.18
N PRO A 108 -19.15 -13.45 -5.19
CA PRO A 108 -19.34 -12.42 -6.20
C PRO A 108 -18.42 -11.20 -6.02
N TYR A 109 -17.49 -11.23 -5.07
CA TYR A 109 -16.55 -10.16 -4.74
C TYR A 109 -15.23 -10.75 -4.25
N GLU A 110 -14.13 -10.01 -4.46
CA GLU A 110 -12.81 -10.43 -3.98
C GLU A 110 -12.68 -10.29 -2.46
N ILE A 111 -12.04 -11.27 -1.83
CA ILE A 111 -11.64 -11.22 -0.41
C ILE A 111 -10.17 -11.62 -0.27
N ASP A 112 -9.50 -11.01 0.71
CA ASP A 112 -8.07 -11.19 0.97
C ASP A 112 -7.79 -11.99 2.26
N GLY A 113 -8.85 -12.48 2.90
CA GLY A 113 -8.79 -13.18 4.16
C GLY A 113 -10.12 -13.18 4.91
N VAL A 114 -10.05 -13.57 6.18
CA VAL A 114 -11.15 -13.61 7.13
C VAL A 114 -10.85 -12.69 8.32
N VAL A 115 -11.85 -11.98 8.83
CA VAL A 115 -11.72 -11.23 10.09
C VAL A 115 -12.33 -12.04 11.22
N VAL A 116 -11.48 -12.48 12.16
CA VAL A 116 -11.90 -13.16 13.39
C VAL A 116 -12.15 -12.10 14.45
N LYS A 117 -13.32 -12.15 15.11
CA LYS A 117 -13.74 -11.20 16.15
C LYS A 117 -14.24 -11.94 17.37
N VAL A 118 -13.88 -11.44 18.55
CA VAL A 118 -14.54 -11.84 19.81
C VAL A 118 -16.02 -11.47 19.73
N ASN A 119 -16.92 -12.41 19.98
CA ASN A 119 -18.35 -12.20 19.72
C ASN A 119 -19.03 -11.32 20.79
N SER A 120 -18.62 -11.37 22.05
CA SER A 120 -19.24 -10.59 23.13
C SER A 120 -18.72 -9.14 23.14
N PHE A 121 -19.62 -8.15 23.14
CA PHE A 121 -19.20 -6.74 23.22
C PHE A 121 -18.59 -6.38 24.57
N TYR A 122 -19.06 -6.99 25.66
CA TYR A 122 -18.44 -6.83 26.97
C TYR A 122 -16.96 -7.23 26.94
N GLN A 123 -16.65 -8.37 26.32
CA GLN A 123 -15.26 -8.81 26.17
C GLN A 123 -14.45 -7.90 25.22
N GLN A 124 -15.08 -7.36 24.17
CA GLN A 124 -14.41 -6.39 23.28
C GLN A 124 -14.02 -5.10 24.02
N GLU A 125 -14.91 -4.60 24.89
CA GLU A 125 -14.67 -3.41 25.71
C GLU A 125 -13.51 -3.63 26.69
N GLU A 126 -13.53 -4.75 27.42
CA GLU A 126 -12.46 -5.15 28.34
C GLU A 126 -11.10 -5.32 27.64
N LEU A 127 -11.09 -5.88 26.43
CA LEU A 127 -9.86 -6.05 25.65
C LEU A 127 -9.33 -4.72 25.11
N GLY A 128 -10.22 -3.80 24.73
CA GLY A 128 -9.87 -2.46 24.28
C GLY A 128 -9.06 -2.41 22.98
N TYR A 129 -8.25 -1.35 22.84
CA TYR A 129 -7.53 -1.00 21.61
C TYR A 129 -6.05 -0.72 21.90
N THR A 130 -5.21 -0.99 20.90
CA THR A 130 -3.87 -0.39 20.80
C THR A 130 -3.98 0.99 20.14
N ALA A 131 -2.85 1.69 19.98
CA ALA A 131 -2.82 2.99 19.27
C ALA A 131 -3.35 2.94 17.81
N LYS A 132 -3.44 1.75 17.19
CA LYS A 132 -3.82 1.60 15.78
C LYS A 132 -4.91 0.56 15.51
N SER A 133 -5.15 -0.39 16.41
CA SER A 133 -5.98 -1.56 16.12
C SER A 133 -6.66 -2.15 17.36
N PRO A 134 -7.88 -2.72 17.23
CA PRO A 134 -8.56 -3.42 18.32
C PRO A 134 -7.78 -4.65 18.78
N ARG A 135 -7.86 -4.99 20.08
CA ARG A 135 -7.25 -6.22 20.63
C ARG A 135 -8.15 -7.45 20.52
N TRP A 136 -9.42 -7.24 20.15
CA TRP A 136 -10.47 -8.25 20.08
C TRP A 136 -10.80 -8.71 18.66
N ALA A 137 -10.10 -8.20 17.65
CA ALA A 137 -10.26 -8.61 16.26
C ALA A 137 -8.92 -8.76 15.55
N MET A 138 -8.84 -9.74 14.65
CA MET A 138 -7.65 -10.02 13.85
C MET A 138 -8.05 -10.35 12.42
N ALA A 139 -7.35 -9.75 11.45
CA ALA A 139 -7.47 -10.14 10.05
C ALA A 139 -6.51 -11.30 9.76
N TYR A 140 -7.05 -12.47 9.48
CA TYR A 140 -6.31 -13.63 8.99
C TYR A 140 -6.28 -13.57 7.47
N LYS A 141 -5.12 -13.21 6.90
CA LYS A 141 -4.94 -13.12 5.45
C LYS A 141 -4.68 -14.49 4.85
N PHE A 142 -5.26 -14.76 3.69
CA PHE A 142 -4.94 -15.97 2.94
C PHE A 142 -3.50 -15.96 2.45
N LYS A 143 -2.97 -17.13 2.09
CA LYS A 143 -1.64 -17.22 1.53
C LYS A 143 -1.62 -16.41 0.23
N ALA A 144 -0.75 -15.41 0.20
CA ALA A 144 -0.62 -14.55 -0.97
C ALA A 144 -0.30 -15.40 -2.20
N GLU A 145 -0.89 -15.04 -3.34
CA GLU A 145 -0.49 -15.61 -4.62
C GLU A 145 1.02 -15.37 -4.81
N GLN A 146 1.72 -16.39 -5.32
CA GLN A 146 3.15 -16.34 -5.58
C GLN A 146 3.37 -16.63 -7.05
N VAL A 147 4.15 -15.78 -7.71
CA VAL A 147 4.54 -15.98 -9.11
C VAL A 147 6.06 -15.96 -9.20
N SER A 148 6.60 -16.76 -10.13
CA SER A 148 8.01 -16.68 -10.48
C SER A 148 8.20 -15.66 -11.61
N THR A 149 9.28 -14.89 -11.54
CA THR A 149 9.69 -14.01 -12.64
C THR A 149 11.20 -13.78 -12.57
N ARG A 150 11.78 -13.27 -13.66
CA ARG A 150 13.22 -13.00 -13.73
C ARG A 150 13.58 -11.68 -13.04
N LEU A 151 14.64 -11.70 -12.24
CA LEU A 151 15.28 -10.51 -11.69
C LEU A 151 16.20 -9.87 -12.73
N ASN A 152 15.81 -8.73 -13.29
CA ASN A 152 16.57 -8.04 -14.33
C ASN A 152 17.70 -7.17 -13.77
N SER A 153 17.46 -6.44 -12.67
CA SER A 153 18.48 -5.64 -11.99
C SER A 153 18.07 -5.29 -10.56
N ILE A 154 19.00 -4.76 -9.77
CA ILE A 154 18.72 -4.21 -8.43
C ILE A 154 19.05 -2.72 -8.47
N SER A 155 18.08 -1.90 -8.06
CA SER A 155 18.24 -0.46 -7.84
C SER A 155 18.23 -0.17 -6.34
N TYR A 156 18.91 0.90 -5.91
CA TYR A 156 18.97 1.28 -4.51
C TYR A 156 18.33 2.66 -4.34
N GLN A 157 17.31 2.74 -3.49
CA GLN A 157 16.60 3.98 -3.21
C GLN A 157 17.08 4.57 -1.90
N VAL A 158 17.31 5.87 -1.88
CA VAL A 158 17.66 6.61 -0.67
C VAL A 158 16.38 7.18 -0.05
N GLY A 159 16.05 6.72 1.15
CA GLY A 159 14.92 7.23 1.91
C GLY A 159 15.20 8.60 2.54
N ARG A 160 14.14 9.25 3.05
CA ARG A 160 14.21 10.57 3.69
C ARG A 160 15.23 10.68 4.84
N THR A 161 15.49 9.58 5.55
CA THR A 161 16.45 9.51 6.67
C THR A 161 17.84 9.01 6.23
N GLY A 162 18.07 8.86 4.93
CA GLY A 162 19.28 8.29 4.36
C GLY A 162 19.27 6.76 4.23
N ALA A 163 18.23 6.09 4.71
CA ALA A 163 18.08 4.62 4.65
C ALA A 163 18.14 4.12 3.20
N ILE A 164 19.02 3.16 2.92
CA ILE A 164 19.23 2.60 1.59
C ILE A 164 18.38 1.34 1.44
N THR A 165 17.33 1.44 0.64
CA THR A 165 16.40 0.33 0.38
C THR A 165 16.67 -0.29 -1.00
N PRO A 166 17.06 -1.57 -1.07
CA PRO A 166 17.22 -2.27 -2.34
C PRO A 166 15.86 -2.64 -2.93
N VAL A 167 15.71 -2.41 -4.24
CA VAL A 167 14.51 -2.68 -5.01
C VAL A 167 14.87 -3.52 -6.22
N ALA A 168 14.28 -4.71 -6.30
CA ALA A 168 14.35 -5.60 -7.44
C ALA A 168 13.56 -5.00 -8.61
N ASN A 169 14.18 -4.92 -9.78
CA ASN A 169 13.54 -4.63 -11.06
C ASN A 169 13.34 -5.94 -11.80
N LEU A 170 12.08 -6.28 -12.04
CA LEU A 170 11.64 -7.60 -12.47
C LEU A 170 11.17 -7.57 -13.93
N GLU A 171 11.23 -8.73 -14.57
CA GLU A 171 10.46 -8.96 -15.78
C GLU A 171 8.97 -8.83 -15.44
N PRO A 172 8.18 -8.05 -16.20
CA PRO A 172 6.78 -7.78 -15.88
C PRO A 172 5.97 -9.07 -15.74
N VAL A 173 5.36 -9.27 -14.57
CA VAL A 173 4.55 -10.47 -14.28
C VAL A 173 3.19 -10.08 -13.70
N LEU A 174 2.13 -10.78 -14.09
CA LEU A 174 0.80 -10.58 -13.51
C LEU A 174 0.75 -11.25 -12.13
N LEU A 175 0.38 -10.49 -11.10
CA LEU A 175 0.23 -11.00 -9.73
C LEU A 175 -0.94 -10.30 -9.05
N ALA A 176 -1.96 -11.07 -8.62
CA ALA A 176 -3.19 -10.55 -8.02
C ALA A 176 -3.77 -9.36 -8.81
N GLY A 177 -4.06 -9.58 -10.11
CA GLY A 177 -4.68 -8.61 -11.02
C GLY A 177 -3.82 -7.44 -11.51
N THR A 178 -2.62 -7.21 -10.93
CA THR A 178 -1.74 -6.10 -11.34
C THR A 178 -0.42 -6.60 -11.91
N ILE A 179 0.11 -5.88 -12.90
CA ILE A 179 1.47 -6.15 -13.40
C ILE A 179 2.48 -5.63 -12.38
N VAL A 180 3.30 -6.52 -11.83
CA VAL A 180 4.40 -6.21 -10.94
C VAL A 180 5.69 -6.13 -11.75
N LYS A 181 6.37 -4.98 -11.64
CA LYS A 181 7.69 -4.74 -12.25
C LYS A 181 8.79 -4.48 -11.22
N ARG A 182 8.39 -4.19 -9.97
CA ARG A 182 9.31 -3.85 -8.89
C ARG A 182 8.87 -4.56 -7.61
N ALA A 183 9.84 -5.04 -6.84
CA ALA A 183 9.60 -5.68 -5.55
C ALA A 183 10.66 -5.25 -4.53
N SER A 184 10.26 -5.18 -3.26
CA SER A 184 11.19 -4.91 -2.17
C SER A 184 12.12 -6.10 -1.94
N LEU A 185 13.41 -5.80 -1.76
CA LEU A 185 14.41 -6.74 -1.26
C LEU A 185 14.70 -6.55 0.23
N HIS A 186 13.97 -5.64 0.90
CA HIS A 186 14.12 -5.26 2.30
C HIS A 186 15.46 -4.59 2.65
N ASN A 187 16.56 -5.34 2.64
CA ASN A 187 17.89 -4.88 3.05
C ASN A 187 19.00 -5.86 2.58
N ALA A 188 20.26 -5.56 2.91
CA ALA A 188 21.42 -6.38 2.56
C ALA A 188 21.33 -7.80 3.14
N ASP A 189 20.92 -7.95 4.40
CA ASP A 189 20.83 -9.25 5.08
C ASP A 189 19.84 -10.18 4.40
N GLN A 190 18.73 -9.64 3.91
CA GLN A 190 17.71 -10.41 3.20
C GLN A 190 18.21 -10.87 1.82
N ILE A 191 18.99 -10.04 1.12
CA ILE A 191 19.64 -10.41 -0.14
C ILE A 191 20.63 -11.56 0.10
N GLU A 192 21.46 -11.46 1.14
CA GLU A 192 22.44 -12.48 1.50
C GLU A 192 21.77 -13.78 1.96
N LYS A 193 20.77 -13.69 2.84
CA LYS A 193 20.03 -14.84 3.37
C LYS A 193 19.34 -15.66 2.27
N LEU A 194 18.81 -15.01 1.25
CA LEU A 194 18.17 -15.67 0.10
C LEU A 194 19.15 -15.94 -1.04
N ASP A 195 20.42 -15.51 -0.92
CA ASP A 195 21.44 -15.54 -1.96
C ASP A 195 20.90 -15.02 -3.30
N ILE A 196 20.25 -13.85 -3.29
CA ILE A 196 19.62 -13.27 -4.50
C ILE A 196 20.68 -12.74 -5.45
N ARG A 197 20.60 -13.09 -6.74
CA ARG A 197 21.54 -12.67 -7.77
C ARG A 197 20.83 -12.13 -8.99
N VAL A 198 21.39 -11.10 -9.61
CA VAL A 198 20.84 -10.56 -10.86
C VAL A 198 20.81 -11.66 -11.93
N GLY A 199 19.67 -11.80 -12.59
CA GLY A 199 19.40 -12.85 -13.57
C GLY A 199 18.72 -14.10 -13.01
N ASP A 200 18.59 -14.23 -11.68
CA ASP A 200 17.85 -15.33 -11.06
C ASP A 200 16.35 -15.29 -11.40
N GLU A 201 15.74 -16.47 -11.40
CA GLU A 201 14.28 -16.60 -11.30
C GLU A 201 13.88 -16.49 -9.82
N VAL A 202 13.02 -15.53 -9.49
CA VAL A 202 12.63 -15.22 -8.11
C VAL A 202 11.13 -15.38 -7.90
N PHE A 203 10.75 -15.85 -6.72
CA PHE A 203 9.36 -15.90 -6.29
C PHE A 203 8.97 -14.58 -5.65
N VAL A 204 7.87 -14.01 -6.15
CA VAL A 204 7.33 -12.71 -5.74
C VAL A 204 5.96 -12.91 -5.14
N GLU A 205 5.71 -12.25 -4.00
CA GLU A 205 4.39 -12.18 -3.38
C GLU A 205 4.05 -10.74 -2.99
N LYS A 206 2.77 -10.42 -2.84
CA LYS A 206 2.35 -9.13 -2.27
C LYS A 206 2.03 -9.27 -0.79
N GLY A 207 2.81 -8.59 0.06
CA GLY A 207 2.51 -8.46 1.48
C GLY A 207 1.21 -7.69 1.68
N GLY A 208 0.20 -8.33 2.28
CA GLY A 208 -1.12 -7.74 2.49
C GLY A 208 -1.78 -7.24 1.19
N GLU A 209 -1.49 -7.90 0.07
CA GLU A 209 -1.94 -7.58 -1.30
C GLU A 209 -1.47 -6.25 -1.90
N ILE A 210 -0.60 -5.51 -1.21
CA ILE A 210 -0.21 -4.15 -1.62
C ILE A 210 1.25 -4.08 -2.05
N ILE A 211 2.19 -4.54 -1.20
CA ILE A 211 3.63 -4.30 -1.43
C ILE A 211 4.28 -5.59 -1.94
N PRO A 212 4.75 -5.65 -3.20
CA PRO A 212 5.47 -6.81 -3.71
C PRO A 212 6.84 -6.96 -3.02
N LYS A 213 7.21 -8.19 -2.68
CA LYS A 213 8.51 -8.54 -2.09
C LYS A 213 9.01 -9.87 -2.64
N ILE A 214 10.34 -10.04 -2.67
CA ILE A 214 10.95 -11.32 -3.01
C ILE A 214 10.98 -12.22 -1.78
N ILE A 215 10.53 -13.47 -1.93
CA ILE A 215 10.47 -14.44 -0.83
C ILE A 215 11.47 -15.58 -0.95
N ALA A 216 11.86 -15.93 -2.18
CA ALA A 216 12.77 -17.02 -2.46
C ALA A 216 13.34 -16.91 -3.88
N VAL A 217 14.44 -17.63 -4.11
CA VAL A 217 15.03 -17.84 -5.44
C VAL A 217 14.74 -19.26 -5.90
N ASP A 218 14.38 -19.44 -7.17
CA ASP A 218 14.32 -20.77 -7.80
C ASP A 218 15.74 -21.20 -8.19
N LEU A 219 16.43 -21.83 -7.24
CA LEU A 219 17.81 -22.32 -7.42
C LEU A 219 17.95 -23.34 -8.55
N THR A 220 16.86 -24.02 -8.93
CA THR A 220 16.90 -25.02 -10.01
C THR A 220 17.11 -24.39 -11.40
N LYS A 221 16.77 -23.11 -11.53
CA LYS A 221 16.91 -22.32 -12.77
C LYS A 221 18.10 -21.37 -12.75
N ARG A 222 18.93 -21.41 -11.70
CA ARG A 222 20.06 -20.48 -11.57
C ARG A 222 21.09 -20.70 -12.68
N PRO A 223 21.45 -19.65 -13.45
CA PRO A 223 22.52 -19.75 -14.43
C PRO A 223 23.87 -20.09 -13.78
N LEU A 224 24.66 -20.95 -14.43
CA LEU A 224 25.99 -21.36 -13.94
C LEU A 224 26.99 -20.20 -13.83
N ASN A 225 26.80 -19.14 -14.62
CA ASN A 225 27.61 -17.93 -14.62
C ASN A 225 27.07 -16.83 -13.67
N SER A 226 26.14 -17.17 -12.78
CA SER A 226 25.52 -16.23 -11.84
C SER A 226 26.53 -15.72 -10.80
N GLN A 227 26.58 -14.40 -10.62
CA GLN A 227 27.49 -13.72 -9.69
C GLN A 227 26.74 -13.32 -8.41
N PRO A 228 27.35 -13.50 -7.21
CA PRO A 228 26.78 -12.99 -5.97
C PRO A 228 26.48 -11.48 -6.05
N THR A 229 25.39 -11.05 -5.43
CA THR A 229 25.06 -9.63 -5.35
C THR A 229 25.99 -8.94 -4.37
N ASN A 230 26.80 -8.01 -4.88
CA ASN A 230 27.57 -7.09 -4.04
C ASN A 230 26.70 -5.88 -3.70
N TYR A 231 26.44 -5.66 -2.41
CA TYR A 231 25.72 -4.48 -1.96
C TYR A 231 26.55 -3.22 -2.21
N ILE A 232 25.89 -2.11 -2.57
CA ILE A 232 26.58 -0.85 -2.83
C ILE A 232 27.28 -0.32 -1.58
N THR A 233 28.45 0.29 -1.77
CA THR A 233 29.24 0.93 -0.69
C THR A 233 29.11 2.45 -0.71
N GLU A 234 28.65 3.04 -1.81
CA GLU A 234 28.47 4.47 -1.96
C GLU A 234 27.00 4.80 -2.28
N CYS A 235 26.53 5.94 -1.78
CA CYS A 235 25.19 6.43 -2.03
C CYS A 235 24.99 6.68 -3.54
N PRO A 236 23.95 6.12 -4.18
CA PRO A 236 23.74 6.25 -5.62
C PRO A 236 23.36 7.68 -6.04
N GLU A 237 23.04 8.54 -5.08
CA GLU A 237 22.50 9.89 -5.31
C GLU A 237 23.53 10.99 -5.05
N CYS A 238 24.47 10.77 -4.13
CA CYS A 238 25.45 11.78 -3.74
C CYS A 238 26.90 11.26 -3.62
N GLY A 239 27.15 9.99 -3.92
CA GLY A 239 28.49 9.37 -3.90
C GLY A 239 29.13 9.22 -2.52
N THR A 240 28.43 9.59 -1.44
CA THR A 240 28.96 9.47 -0.07
C THR A 240 29.01 8.00 0.35
N GLU A 241 30.12 7.58 0.97
CA GLU A 241 30.27 6.24 1.54
C GLU A 241 29.14 5.92 2.54
N LEU A 242 28.54 4.76 2.36
CA LEU A 242 27.42 4.28 3.16
C LEU A 242 27.92 3.73 4.49
N VAL A 243 27.17 4.01 5.54
CA VAL A 243 27.46 3.53 6.89
C VAL A 243 26.37 2.56 7.30
N ARG A 244 26.77 1.43 7.89
CA ARG A 244 25.90 0.48 8.57
C ARG A 244 26.37 0.36 10.00
N GLN A 245 25.53 0.75 10.96
CA GLN A 245 25.88 0.65 12.38
C GLN A 245 25.80 -0.81 12.86
N ASP A 246 26.63 -1.17 13.83
CA ASP A 246 26.63 -2.49 14.43
C ASP A 246 25.25 -2.82 15.02
N GLY A 247 24.68 -3.95 14.61
CA GLY A 247 23.35 -4.39 15.03
C GLY A 247 22.19 -3.86 14.18
N GLU A 248 22.43 -2.96 13.22
CA GLU A 248 21.40 -2.52 12.28
C GLU A 248 21.41 -3.33 10.98
N ALA A 249 20.23 -3.56 10.40
CA ALA A 249 20.08 -4.28 9.12
C ALA A 249 20.23 -3.36 7.89
N GLN A 250 20.02 -2.05 8.07
CA GLN A 250 19.99 -1.08 6.98
C GLN A 250 21.33 -0.36 6.83
N HIS A 251 21.68 -0.02 5.58
CA HIS A 251 22.76 0.93 5.28
C HIS A 251 22.15 2.33 5.20
N TYR A 252 22.94 3.35 5.53
CA TYR A 252 22.50 4.74 5.51
C TYR A 252 23.50 5.62 4.79
N CYS A 253 22.99 6.59 4.04
CA CYS A 253 23.77 7.72 3.55
C CYS A 253 23.92 8.76 4.68
N PRO A 254 25.15 9.01 5.18
CA PRO A 254 25.37 9.95 6.29
C PRO A 254 25.33 11.42 5.84
N ASN A 255 25.27 11.69 4.53
CA ASN A 255 25.23 13.04 3.98
C ASN A 255 23.84 13.68 4.13
N TYR A 256 23.47 13.96 5.38
CA TYR A 256 22.17 14.50 5.74
C TYR A 256 21.87 15.82 5.04
N ASN A 257 22.84 16.76 4.99
CA ASN A 257 22.62 18.09 4.43
C ASN A 257 22.83 18.20 2.90
N GLY A 258 23.48 17.22 2.27
CA GLY A 258 23.84 17.29 0.84
C GLY A 258 23.21 16.21 -0.04
N CYS A 259 22.54 15.21 0.54
CA CYS A 259 21.88 14.16 -0.24
C CYS A 259 20.48 14.61 -0.69
N ASN A 260 20.29 14.79 -2.00
CA ASN A 260 19.09 15.39 -2.57
C ASN A 260 17.78 14.68 -2.14
N PRO A 261 17.66 13.34 -2.20
CA PRO A 261 16.44 12.66 -1.73
C PRO A 261 16.18 12.80 -0.23
N GLN A 262 17.23 12.97 0.59
CA GLN A 262 17.04 13.23 2.02
C GLN A 262 16.47 14.63 2.25
N ILE A 263 16.98 15.64 1.53
CA ILE A 263 16.47 17.02 1.61
C ILE A 263 14.99 17.04 1.21
N ILE A 264 14.67 16.51 0.02
CA ILE A 264 13.30 16.43 -0.50
C ILE A 264 12.41 15.69 0.50
N GLY A 265 12.77 14.46 0.89
CA GLY A 265 11.94 13.63 1.75
C GLY A 265 11.72 14.19 3.16
N ARG A 266 12.65 15.01 3.67
CA ARG A 266 12.46 15.73 4.95
C ARG A 266 11.47 16.87 4.82
N ILE A 267 11.59 17.67 3.76
CA ILE A 267 10.66 18.76 3.49
C ILE A 267 9.26 18.19 3.24
N GLU A 268 9.14 17.13 2.43
CA GLU A 268 7.89 16.39 2.22
C GLU A 268 7.27 15.89 3.53
N HIS A 269 8.09 15.39 4.46
CA HIS A 269 7.59 14.99 5.76
C HIS A 269 7.09 16.18 6.57
N TYR A 270 7.84 17.29 6.57
CA TYR A 270 7.51 18.51 7.32
C TYR A 270 6.16 19.10 6.89
N ILE A 271 5.90 19.13 5.57
CA ILE A 271 4.66 19.68 5.00
C ILE A 271 3.46 18.72 5.14
N SER A 272 3.70 17.47 5.54
CA SER A 272 2.65 16.44 5.55
C SER A 272 1.52 16.75 6.55
N ARG A 273 0.33 16.18 6.30
CA ARG A 273 -0.88 16.35 7.12
C ARG A 273 -0.74 16.06 8.62
N LYS A 274 0.23 15.23 8.99
CA LYS A 274 0.49 14.86 10.39
C LYS A 274 1.62 15.67 11.04
N ALA A 275 2.20 16.61 10.29
CA ALA A 275 3.26 17.50 10.73
C ALA A 275 2.72 18.94 10.69
N MET A 276 3.18 19.78 9.77
CA MET A 276 2.73 21.18 9.66
C MET A 276 1.46 21.38 8.82
N ASP A 277 1.01 20.35 8.09
CA ASP A 277 -0.21 20.37 7.26
C ASP A 277 -0.27 21.57 6.29
N ILE A 278 0.81 21.78 5.53
CA ILE A 278 0.90 22.87 4.55
C ILE A 278 0.12 22.47 3.29
N GLU A 279 -1.02 23.10 3.07
CA GLU A 279 -1.87 22.85 1.91
C GLU A 279 -1.28 23.48 0.63
N GLY A 280 -1.60 22.91 -0.54
CA GLY A 280 -1.13 23.43 -1.83
C GLY A 280 0.31 23.08 -2.21
N LEU A 281 1.11 22.56 -1.27
CA LEU A 281 2.47 22.07 -1.52
C LEU A 281 2.49 20.53 -1.57
N GLY A 282 2.83 19.97 -2.74
CA GLY A 282 2.96 18.52 -2.95
C GLY A 282 4.41 18.08 -3.07
N GLY A 283 4.66 16.77 -2.94
CA GLY A 283 6.02 16.21 -3.03
C GLY A 283 6.72 16.47 -4.36
N GLU A 284 6.01 16.40 -5.49
CA GLU A 284 6.54 16.77 -6.80
C GLU A 284 7.00 18.25 -6.84
N THR A 285 6.24 19.14 -6.22
CA THR A 285 6.59 20.56 -6.12
C THR A 285 7.81 20.76 -5.23
N VAL A 286 7.88 20.08 -4.08
CA VAL A 286 9.08 20.13 -3.21
C VAL A 286 10.32 19.68 -3.98
N ALA A 287 10.23 18.56 -4.69
CA ALA A 287 11.32 18.07 -5.51
C ALA A 287 11.74 19.10 -6.57
N LEU A 288 10.79 19.76 -7.22
CA LEU A 288 11.06 20.83 -8.18
C LEU A 288 11.77 22.02 -7.54
N LEU A 289 11.29 22.52 -6.41
CA LEU A 289 11.88 23.64 -5.67
C LEU A 289 13.32 23.33 -5.24
N VAL A 290 13.57 22.12 -4.73
CA VAL A 290 14.91 21.68 -4.33
C VAL A 290 15.83 21.53 -5.55
N ASN A 291 15.37 20.89 -6.63
CA ASN A 291 16.17 20.69 -7.84
C ASN A 291 16.54 22.01 -8.53
N GLN A 292 15.68 23.02 -8.42
CA GLN A 292 15.93 24.39 -8.90
C GLN A 292 16.71 25.25 -7.89
N ARG A 293 17.13 24.65 -6.76
CA ARG A 293 17.90 25.29 -5.68
C ARG A 293 17.21 26.50 -5.05
N LEU A 294 15.88 26.52 -5.10
CA LEU A 294 15.06 27.55 -4.44
C LEU A 294 14.93 27.28 -2.94
N ILE A 295 14.96 26.01 -2.54
CA ILE A 295 14.97 25.59 -1.14
C ILE A 295 15.99 24.46 -0.91
N ASN A 296 16.61 24.43 0.26
CA ASN A 296 17.55 23.40 0.72
C ASN A 296 17.15 22.83 2.09
N ASN A 297 16.24 23.49 2.80
CA ASN A 297 15.69 23.07 4.08
C ASN A 297 14.24 23.55 4.24
N TYR A 298 13.60 23.24 5.36
CA TYR A 298 12.21 23.61 5.62
C TYR A 298 12.00 25.08 6.02
N SER A 299 13.01 25.81 6.52
CA SER A 299 12.86 27.25 6.79
C SER A 299 12.79 28.08 5.52
N ASP A 300 13.47 27.65 4.46
CA ASP A 300 13.47 28.33 3.16
C ASP A 300 12.06 28.41 2.55
N LEU A 301 11.14 27.51 2.94
CA LEU A 301 9.72 27.56 2.53
C LEU A 301 9.05 28.90 2.87
N TYR A 302 9.40 29.49 4.00
CA TYR A 302 8.79 30.73 4.49
C TYR A 302 9.41 31.99 3.89
N GLU A 303 10.50 31.83 3.12
CA GLU A 303 11.18 32.91 2.40
C GLU A 303 10.85 32.92 0.91
N LEU A 304 10.17 31.87 0.41
CA LEU A 304 9.76 31.77 -0.98
C LEU A 304 8.81 32.92 -1.34
N THR A 305 9.07 33.54 -2.48
CA THR A 305 8.16 34.54 -3.06
C THR A 305 7.44 33.97 -4.26
N ARG A 306 6.25 34.53 -4.53
CA ARG A 306 5.44 34.18 -5.69
C ARG A 306 6.22 34.29 -7.00
N GLU A 307 7.05 35.32 -7.13
CA GLU A 307 7.86 35.61 -8.31
C GLU A 307 8.92 34.54 -8.57
N GLN A 308 9.41 33.86 -7.54
CA GLN A 308 10.37 32.75 -7.67
C GLN A 308 9.69 31.45 -8.13
N VAL A 309 8.41 31.27 -7.82
CA VAL A 309 7.66 30.03 -8.09
C VAL A 309 6.98 30.05 -9.45
N ILE A 310 6.47 31.19 -9.92
CA ILE A 310 5.78 31.33 -11.22
C ILE A 310 6.58 30.79 -12.42
N PRO A 311 7.92 30.98 -12.52
CA PRO A 311 8.69 30.49 -13.66
C PRO A 311 8.81 28.96 -13.75
N LEU A 312 8.42 28.24 -12.70
CA LEU A 312 8.56 26.79 -12.62
C LEU A 312 7.56 26.07 -13.53
N GLU A 313 7.98 24.92 -14.04
CA GLU A 313 7.12 24.07 -14.85
C GLU A 313 5.86 23.67 -14.05
N ARG A 314 4.68 23.76 -14.69
CA ARG A 314 3.36 23.45 -14.10
C ARG A 314 2.91 24.39 -12.96
N MET A 315 3.57 25.53 -12.76
CA MET A 315 3.13 26.58 -11.82
C MET A 315 2.37 27.70 -12.51
N ALA A 316 1.04 27.60 -12.50
CA ALA A 316 0.18 28.71 -12.89
C ALA A 316 0.09 29.77 -11.77
N GLU A 317 -0.29 30.98 -12.15
CA GLU A 317 -0.37 32.14 -11.25
C GLU A 317 -1.16 31.85 -9.96
N LYS A 318 -2.32 31.19 -10.09
CA LYS A 318 -3.17 30.78 -8.96
C LYS A 318 -2.56 29.66 -8.12
N SER A 319 -1.83 28.74 -8.73
CA SER A 319 -1.15 27.65 -8.00
C SER A 319 0.01 28.20 -7.17
N ALA A 320 0.78 29.14 -7.72
CA ALA A 320 1.84 29.83 -6.99
C ALA A 320 1.26 30.64 -5.82
N GLU A 321 0.16 31.36 -6.03
CA GLU A 321 -0.51 32.10 -4.96
C GLU A 321 -1.04 31.18 -3.85
N ASN A 322 -1.69 30.06 -4.21
CA ASN A 322 -2.16 29.08 -3.24
C ASN A 322 -1.00 28.47 -2.43
N LEU A 323 0.16 28.25 -3.05
CA LEU A 323 1.35 27.71 -2.38
C LEU A 323 1.92 28.69 -1.36
N ILE A 324 1.96 29.99 -1.69
CA ILE A 324 2.48 31.01 -0.76
C ILE A 324 1.50 31.28 0.39
N ASN A 325 0.19 31.13 0.15
CA ASN A 325 -0.84 31.37 1.15
C ASN A 325 -1.07 30.20 2.12
N GLY A 326 -0.76 28.97 1.71
CA GLY A 326 -0.92 27.74 2.50
C GLY A 326 0.17 27.56 3.54
#